data_AF-X0XK67-F1
#
_entry.id   AF-X0XK67-F1
#
_cell.length_a   1.000
_cell.length_b   1.000
_cell.length_c   1.000
_cell.angle_alpha   90.00
_cell.angle_beta   90.00
_cell.angle_gamma   90.00
#
_symmetry.space_group_name_H-M   'P 1'
#
loop_
_entity.id
_entity.type
_entity.pdbx_description
1 polymer ?
#
loop_
_entity_poly.entity_id
_entity_poly.type
_entity_poly.pdbx_seq_one_letter_code
_entity_poly.pdbx_strand_id
1 'polypeptide(L)'
;MVLIADRIRLFDCLEFNEQFRWIDVMSEIAFVVMDFDFHHHRDFGFQFLNRYLWVTGDYAGLELLSLYLVYRAMVRAKVAGIRCRQSGGDSSENADLFAHLKLAQSYIALPRANLYITHGYSGSGKSWWSERIARLLPAIHIRSDVERTRDNNANGKAEPGAGRYDARTIARNYER
;
A
#
# COMPACT_ATOMS: atom_id res chain seq x y z
N MET A 1 17.02 11.15 8.18
CA MET A 1 17.20 12.16 7.09
C MET A 1 18.37 13.04 7.46
N VAL A 2 19.26 13.31 6.53
CA VAL A 2 20.48 14.12 6.76
C VAL A 2 20.59 15.19 5.66
N LEU A 3 21.18 16.33 6.00
CA LEU A 3 21.49 17.37 5.04
C LEU A 3 22.93 17.18 4.57
N ILE A 4 23.12 16.85 3.29
CA ILE A 4 24.44 16.71 2.67
C ILE A 4 24.50 17.66 1.50
N ALA A 5 25.42 18.64 1.56
CA ALA A 5 25.58 19.69 0.55
C ALA A 5 24.24 20.39 0.20
N ASP A 6 23.54 20.86 1.23
CA ASP A 6 22.23 21.54 1.14
C ASP A 6 21.12 20.75 0.45
N ARG A 7 21.28 19.43 0.33
CA ARG A 7 20.24 18.53 -0.17
C ARG A 7 19.78 17.59 0.92
N ILE A 8 18.46 17.51 1.04
CA ILE A 8 17.80 16.49 1.86
C ILE A 8 18.10 15.12 1.27
N ARG A 9 18.75 14.26 2.06
CA ARG A 9 19.00 12.86 1.73
C ARG A 9 18.29 11.96 2.74
N LEU A 10 17.57 10.97 2.22
CA LEU A 10 17.12 9.86 3.04
C LEU A 10 18.38 9.06 3.44
N PHE A 11 18.48 8.76 4.72
CA PHE A 11 19.60 8.00 5.30
C PHE A 11 18.97 7.07 6.32
N ASP A 12 19.13 5.77 6.08
CA ASP A 12 18.66 4.70 6.95
C ASP A 12 19.87 4.02 7.58
N CYS A 13 19.98 4.15 8.91
CA CYS A 13 21.08 3.54 9.65
C CYS A 13 21.01 2.00 9.66
N LEU A 14 19.87 1.41 9.28
CA LEU A 14 19.69 -0.04 9.17
C LEU A 14 20.17 -0.60 7.83
N GLU A 15 20.32 0.24 6.79
CA GLU A 15 20.77 -0.18 5.46
C GLU A 15 22.17 -0.79 5.46
N PHE A 16 22.99 -0.42 6.44
CA PHE A 16 24.36 -0.89 6.60
C PHE A 16 24.50 -2.22 7.34
N ASN A 17 23.42 -2.71 7.96
CA ASN A 17 23.42 -4.02 8.59
C ASN A 17 22.72 -5.02 7.66
N GLU A 18 23.50 -5.94 7.08
CA GLU A 18 23.01 -6.93 6.11
C GLU A 18 21.82 -7.74 6.65
N GLN A 19 21.80 -8.04 7.95
CA GLN A 19 20.72 -8.80 8.59
C GLN A 19 19.39 -8.03 8.66
N PHE A 20 19.44 -6.69 8.61
CA PHE A 20 18.26 -5.83 8.65
C PHE A 20 17.86 -5.27 7.29
N ARG A 21 18.75 -5.37 6.28
CA ARG A 21 18.49 -4.86 4.92
C ARG A 21 17.55 -5.77 4.10
N TRP A 22 17.56 -7.07 4.36
CA TRP A 22 16.78 -8.05 3.60
C TRP A 22 15.42 -8.23 4.25
N ILE A 23 14.41 -7.57 3.70
CA ILE A 23 13.04 -7.67 4.19
C ILE A 23 12.05 -7.77 3.03
N ASP A 24 10.92 -8.38 3.30
CA ASP A 24 9.78 -8.40 2.39
C ASP A 24 9.30 -6.97 2.10
N VAL A 25 9.15 -6.64 0.82
CA VAL A 25 8.72 -5.31 0.37
C VAL A 25 7.32 -4.97 0.88
N MET A 26 6.39 -5.94 0.92
CA MET A 26 5.06 -5.73 1.46
C MET A 26 5.08 -5.36 2.94
N SER A 27 6.09 -5.83 3.69
CA SER A 27 6.29 -5.41 5.07
C SER A 27 6.63 -3.92 5.21
N GLU A 28 7.42 -3.37 4.28
CA GLU A 28 7.74 -1.94 4.22
C GLU A 28 6.52 -1.13 3.75
N ILE A 29 5.79 -1.62 2.75
CA ILE A 29 4.52 -1.01 2.33
C ILE A 29 3.53 -0.96 3.49
N ALA A 30 3.38 -2.05 4.24
CA ALA A 30 2.51 -2.12 5.42
C ALA A 30 2.92 -1.12 6.51
N PHE A 31 4.21 -0.86 6.70
CA PHE A 31 4.67 0.15 7.65
C PHE A 31 4.14 1.54 7.30
N VAL A 32 4.24 1.94 6.03
CA VAL A 32 3.73 3.24 5.55
C VAL A 32 2.19 3.30 5.66
N VAL A 33 1.50 2.24 5.25
CA VAL A 33 0.03 2.17 5.34
C VAL A 33 -0.45 2.27 6.80
N MET A 34 0.19 1.56 7.71
CA MET A 34 -0.12 1.59 9.15
C MET A 34 0.13 2.98 9.75
N ASP A 35 1.23 3.65 9.38
CA ASP A 35 1.57 4.97 9.90
C ASP A 35 0.53 6.02 9.48
N PHE A 36 0.04 5.96 8.24
CA PHE A 36 -1.09 6.78 7.79
C PHE A 36 -2.37 6.51 8.60
N ASP A 37 -2.70 5.25 8.86
CA ASP A 37 -3.90 4.88 9.62
C ASP A 37 -3.80 5.32 11.10
N PHE A 38 -2.61 5.19 11.71
CA PHE A 38 -2.32 5.70 13.05
C PHE A 38 -2.60 7.21 13.15
N HIS A 39 -2.25 7.96 12.10
CA HIS A 39 -2.52 9.39 11.99
C HIS A 39 -3.91 9.73 11.43
N HIS A 40 -4.86 8.78 11.40
CA HIS A 40 -6.23 8.96 10.93
C HIS A 40 -6.37 9.36 9.45
N HIS A 41 -5.37 9.03 8.64
CA HIS A 41 -5.28 9.27 7.20
C HIS A 41 -5.27 7.97 6.40
N ARG A 42 -6.14 7.03 6.78
CA ARG A 42 -6.24 5.70 6.15
C ARG A 42 -6.51 5.77 4.65
N ASP A 43 -7.20 6.82 4.19
CA ASP A 43 -7.43 7.12 2.78
C ASP A 43 -6.12 7.35 2.00
N PHE A 44 -5.14 8.05 2.58
CA PHE A 44 -3.82 8.22 1.98
C PHE A 44 -3.01 6.91 2.00
N GLY A 45 -3.12 6.12 3.06
CA GLY A 45 -2.52 4.78 3.13
C GLY A 45 -3.00 3.87 1.99
N PHE A 46 -4.31 3.83 1.73
CA PHE A 46 -4.87 3.04 0.64
C PHE A 46 -4.58 3.62 -0.74
N GLN A 47 -4.50 4.94 -0.89
CA GLN A 47 -4.04 5.56 -2.15
C GLN A 47 -2.60 5.18 -2.47
N PHE A 48 -1.72 5.20 -1.46
CA PHE A 48 -0.33 4.75 -1.60
C PHE A 48 -0.25 3.26 -1.98
N LEU A 49 -0.96 2.39 -1.25
CA LEU A 49 -1.00 0.95 -1.53
C LEU A 49 -1.51 0.65 -2.94
N ASN A 50 -2.63 1.27 -3.36
CA ASN A 50 -3.17 1.07 -4.70
C ASN A 50 -2.18 1.53 -5.78
N ARG A 51 -1.48 2.65 -5.57
CA ARG A 51 -0.45 3.11 -6.51
C ARG A 51 0.71 2.12 -6.60
N TYR A 52 1.16 1.55 -5.48
CA TYR A 52 2.16 0.49 -5.44
C TYR A 52 1.69 -0.71 -6.28
N LEU A 53 0.49 -1.24 -6.00
CA LEU A 53 -0.08 -2.40 -6.69
C LEU A 53 -0.24 -2.17 -8.19
N TRP A 54 -0.70 -0.99 -8.63
CA TRP A 54 -0.82 -0.69 -10.05
C TRP A 54 0.51 -0.65 -10.78
N VAL A 55 1.58 -0.22 -10.10
CA VAL A 55 2.92 -0.14 -10.68
C VAL A 55 3.60 -1.50 -10.67
N THR A 56 3.56 -2.21 -9.53
CA THR A 56 4.31 -3.46 -9.35
C THR A 56 3.53 -4.70 -9.78
N GLY A 57 2.21 -4.70 -9.62
CA GLY A 57 1.37 -5.89 -9.83
C GLY A 57 1.45 -6.90 -8.69
N ASP A 58 2.05 -6.52 -7.56
CA ASP A 58 2.25 -7.41 -6.40
C ASP A 58 0.97 -7.56 -5.57
N TYR A 59 -0.07 -8.10 -6.20
CA TYR A 59 -1.32 -8.42 -5.53
C TYR A 59 -1.20 -9.65 -4.62
N ALA A 60 -0.24 -10.55 -4.89
CA ALA A 60 0.03 -11.72 -4.06
C ALA A 60 0.45 -11.32 -2.64
N GLY A 61 1.24 -10.24 -2.49
CA GLY A 61 1.62 -9.74 -1.16
C GLY A 61 0.43 -9.33 -0.28
N LEU A 62 -0.76 -9.05 -0.85
CA LEU A 62 -1.95 -8.70 -0.07
C LEU A 62 -2.37 -9.80 0.91
N GLU A 63 -2.01 -11.06 0.64
CA GLU A 63 -2.24 -12.19 1.57
C GLU A 63 -1.54 -11.98 2.92
N LEU A 64 -0.40 -11.29 2.93
CA LEU A 64 0.41 -11.00 4.11
C LEU A 64 0.17 -9.60 4.68
N LEU A 65 -0.59 -8.74 4.00
CA LEU A 65 -0.74 -7.34 4.37
C LEU A 65 -1.26 -7.17 5.81
N SER A 66 -2.35 -7.85 6.18
CA SER A 66 -2.91 -7.75 7.54
C SER A 66 -1.93 -8.22 8.61
N LEU A 67 -1.18 -9.30 8.34
CA LEU A 67 -0.14 -9.78 9.24
C LEU A 67 0.94 -8.72 9.44
N TYR A 68 1.42 -8.11 8.34
CA TYR A 68 2.43 -7.06 8.44
C TYR A 68 1.91 -5.78 9.09
N LEU A 69 0.66 -5.38 8.87
CA LEU A 69 0.04 -4.24 9.55
C LEU A 69 0.03 -4.45 11.07
N VAL A 70 -0.42 -5.64 11.54
CA VAL A 70 -0.36 -6.01 12.96
C VAL A 70 1.07 -5.98 13.47
N TYR A 71 1.99 -6.63 12.76
CA TYR A 71 3.40 -6.70 13.15
C TYR A 71 4.03 -5.31 13.30
N ARG A 72 3.82 -4.41 12.33
CA ARG A 72 4.38 -3.05 12.35
C ARG A 72 3.78 -2.19 13.45
N ALA A 73 2.47 -2.29 13.68
CA ALA A 73 1.83 -1.63 14.82
C ALA A 73 2.39 -2.14 16.17
N MET A 74 2.62 -3.45 16.30
CA MET A 74 3.23 -4.04 17.51
C MET A 74 4.69 -3.62 17.71
N VAL A 75 5.48 -3.46 16.63
CA VAL A 75 6.84 -2.91 16.73
C VAL A 75 6.81 -1.48 17.25
N ARG A 76 5.91 -0.62 16.72
CA ARG A 76 5.75 0.75 17.23
C ARG A 76 5.31 0.78 18.69
N ALA A 77 4.35 -0.05 19.08
CA ALA A 77 3.93 -0.23 20.47
C ALA A 77 5.13 -0.59 21.37
N LYS A 78 5.94 -1.58 20.97
CA LYS A 78 7.14 -1.98 21.72
C LYS A 78 8.13 -0.84 21.88
N VAL A 79 8.39 -0.07 20.82
CA VAL A 79 9.29 1.09 20.87
C VAL A 79 8.76 2.16 21.82
N ALA A 80 7.46 2.50 21.75
CA ALA A 80 6.83 3.43 22.67
C ALA A 80 6.93 2.95 24.13
N GLY A 81 6.72 1.66 24.40
CA GLY A 81 6.86 1.08 25.73
C GLY A 81 8.30 1.08 26.28
N ILE A 82 9.31 0.92 25.42
CA ILE A 82 10.73 1.07 25.81
C ILE A 82 11.01 2.51 26.21
N ARG A 83 10.55 3.49 25.40
CA ARG A 83 10.74 4.91 25.70
C ARG A 83 10.06 5.33 26.99
N CYS A 84 8.80 4.91 27.18
CA CYS A 84 8.04 5.16 28.40
C CYS A 84 8.78 4.67 29.65
N ARG A 85 9.46 3.52 29.57
CA ARG A 85 10.27 3.00 30.67
C ARG A 85 11.51 3.86 30.93
N GLN A 86 12.14 4.39 29.88
CA GLN A 86 13.34 5.23 29.97
C GLN A 86 13.02 6.64 30.50
N SER A 87 11.86 7.18 30.17
CA SER A 87 11.38 8.49 30.61
C SER A 87 10.78 8.50 32.02
N GLY A 88 10.71 7.34 32.70
CA GLY A 88 10.15 7.22 34.04
C GLY A 88 8.62 7.19 34.10
N GLY A 89 7.97 6.82 32.99
CA GLY A 89 6.52 6.63 32.94
C GLY A 89 5.73 7.84 32.47
N ASP A 90 6.29 8.67 31.58
CA ASP A 90 5.55 9.80 31.01
C ASP A 90 4.19 9.35 30.41
N SER A 91 3.16 10.13 30.71
CA SER A 91 1.78 9.91 30.30
C SER A 91 1.58 9.87 28.79
N SER A 92 2.36 10.67 28.04
CA SER A 92 2.25 10.74 26.58
C SER A 92 2.74 9.46 25.91
N GLU A 93 3.88 8.92 26.34
CA GLU A 93 4.45 7.71 25.72
C GLU A 93 3.65 6.46 26.08
N ASN A 94 3.01 6.45 27.26
CA ASN A 94 2.01 5.45 27.62
C ASN A 94 0.79 5.51 26.69
N ALA A 95 0.29 6.70 26.38
CA ALA A 95 -0.83 6.86 25.45
C ALA A 95 -0.49 6.33 24.05
N ASP A 96 0.71 6.65 23.54
CA ASP A 96 1.19 6.16 22.24
C ASP A 96 1.31 4.64 22.19
N LEU A 97 1.80 4.00 23.25
CA LEU A 97 1.86 2.55 23.39
C LEU A 97 0.46 1.94 23.22
N PHE A 98 -0.52 2.40 24.00
CA PHE A 98 -1.88 1.87 23.95
C PHE A 98 -2.59 2.16 22.63
N ALA A 99 -2.32 3.33 22.02
CA ALA A 99 -2.86 3.68 20.71
C ALA A 99 -2.40 2.69 19.62
N HIS A 100 -1.11 2.34 19.60
CA HIS A 100 -0.59 1.35 18.66
C HIS A 100 -1.10 -0.08 18.92
N LEU A 101 -1.27 -0.47 20.20
CA LEU A 101 -1.88 -1.77 20.53
C LEU A 101 -3.33 -1.85 20.06
N LYS A 102 -4.11 -0.78 20.23
CA LYS A 102 -5.48 -0.69 19.74
C LYS A 102 -5.54 -0.74 18.21
N LEU A 103 -4.61 -0.06 17.53
CA LEU A 103 -4.50 -0.12 16.08
C LEU A 103 -4.18 -1.54 15.60
N ALA A 104 -3.20 -2.21 16.22
CA ALA A 104 -2.87 -3.61 15.92
C ALA A 104 -4.09 -4.53 16.08
N GLN A 105 -4.86 -4.37 17.16
CA GLN A 105 -6.08 -5.13 17.39
C GLN A 105 -7.13 -4.89 16.29
N SER A 106 -7.24 -3.66 15.78
CA SER A 106 -8.19 -3.33 14.72
C SER A 106 -7.92 -4.07 13.40
N TYR A 107 -6.66 -4.45 13.13
CA TYR A 107 -6.27 -5.21 11.94
C TYR A 107 -6.54 -6.72 12.05
N ILE A 108 -6.75 -7.24 13.26
CA ILE A 108 -7.09 -8.65 13.48
C ILE A 108 -8.56 -8.91 13.12
N ALA A 109 -9.42 -7.89 13.26
CA ALA A 109 -10.82 -8.01 12.88
C ALA A 109 -10.95 -8.12 11.36
N LEU A 110 -11.52 -9.22 10.87
CA LEU A 110 -11.85 -9.39 9.45
C LEU A 110 -13.07 -8.51 9.11
N PRO A 111 -12.90 -7.41 8.35
CA PRO A 111 -14.05 -6.65 7.88
C PRO A 111 -14.82 -7.50 6.87
N ARG A 112 -16.13 -7.21 6.73
CA ARG A 112 -16.92 -7.78 5.64
C ARG A 112 -16.30 -7.36 4.31
N ALA A 113 -15.96 -8.35 3.48
CA ALA A 113 -15.48 -8.09 2.12
C ALA A 113 -16.65 -7.59 1.26
N ASN A 114 -16.51 -6.38 0.71
CA ASN A 114 -17.43 -5.82 -0.27
C ASN A 114 -16.73 -5.76 -1.62
N LEU A 115 -17.40 -6.24 -2.67
CA LEU A 115 -16.91 -6.15 -4.04
C LEU A 115 -17.78 -5.16 -4.82
N TYR A 116 -17.15 -4.13 -5.36
CA TYR A 116 -17.79 -3.14 -6.22
C TYR A 116 -17.30 -3.32 -7.65
N ILE A 117 -18.22 -3.53 -8.59
CA ILE A 117 -17.91 -3.71 -10.00
C ILE A 117 -18.55 -2.58 -10.79
N THR A 118 -17.74 -1.82 -11.53
CA THR A 118 -18.23 -0.80 -12.47
C THR A 118 -18.23 -1.38 -13.89
N HIS A 119 -19.38 -1.37 -14.57
CA HIS A 119 -19.51 -1.83 -15.96
C HIS A 119 -20.22 -0.79 -16.84
N GLY A 120 -20.06 -0.89 -18.17
CA GLY A 120 -20.67 0.05 -19.14
C GLY A 120 -19.74 0.43 -20.30
N TYR A 121 -20.29 1.12 -21.30
CA TYR A 121 -19.61 1.48 -22.55
C TYR A 121 -18.36 2.38 -22.38
N SER A 122 -17.42 2.32 -23.32
CA SER A 122 -16.25 3.23 -23.32
C SER A 122 -16.69 4.70 -23.27
N GLY A 123 -15.96 5.54 -22.54
CA GLY A 123 -16.30 6.97 -22.37
C GLY A 123 -17.41 7.27 -21.33
N SER A 124 -18.07 6.27 -20.74
CA SER A 124 -19.18 6.48 -19.79
C SER A 124 -18.75 6.95 -18.37
N GLY A 125 -17.49 7.36 -18.18
CA GLY A 125 -17.00 7.88 -16.89
C GLY A 125 -16.69 6.85 -15.79
N LYS A 126 -16.68 5.53 -16.08
CA LYS A 126 -16.42 4.47 -15.08
C LYS A 126 -15.12 4.67 -14.30
N SER A 127 -14.02 4.91 -14.99
CA SER A 127 -12.71 5.10 -14.35
C SER A 127 -12.67 6.34 -13.47
N TRP A 128 -13.37 7.40 -13.89
CA TRP A 128 -13.49 8.63 -13.10
C TRP A 128 -14.23 8.37 -11.77
N TRP A 129 -15.36 7.67 -11.83
CA TRP A 129 -16.11 7.30 -10.63
C TRP A 129 -15.39 6.27 -9.76
N SER A 130 -14.78 5.23 -10.36
CA SER A 130 -14.10 4.18 -9.60
C SER A 130 -12.88 4.72 -8.86
N GLU A 131 -12.10 5.61 -9.46
CA GLU A 131 -10.99 6.29 -8.79
C GLU A 131 -11.47 7.15 -7.62
N ARG A 132 -12.60 7.85 -7.77
CA ARG A 132 -13.13 8.72 -6.71
C ARG A 132 -13.69 7.90 -5.55
N ILE A 133 -14.41 6.81 -5.84
CA ILE A 133 -14.90 5.87 -4.81
C ILE A 133 -13.73 5.21 -4.08
N ALA A 134 -12.69 4.77 -4.80
CA ALA A 134 -11.50 4.16 -4.23
C ALA A 134 -10.69 5.10 -3.32
N ARG A 135 -10.83 6.42 -3.45
CA ARG A 135 -10.24 7.39 -2.52
C ARG A 135 -11.07 7.57 -1.24
N LEU A 136 -12.38 7.35 -1.33
CA LEU A 136 -13.30 7.53 -0.20
C LEU A 136 -13.40 6.28 0.67
N LEU A 137 -13.09 5.12 0.11
CA LEU A 137 -13.13 3.84 0.80
C LEU A 137 -11.71 3.29 0.94
N PRO A 138 -11.36 2.70 2.10
CA PRO A 138 -10.13 1.92 2.24
C PRO A 138 -10.28 0.58 1.49
N ALA A 139 -10.27 0.66 0.16
CA ALA A 139 -10.51 -0.45 -0.75
C ALA A 139 -9.33 -0.64 -1.71
N ILE A 140 -9.07 -1.89 -2.07
CA ILE A 140 -8.16 -2.23 -3.16
C ILE A 140 -8.91 -1.98 -4.48
N HIS A 141 -8.35 -1.10 -5.31
CA HIS A 141 -8.93 -0.74 -6.61
C HIS A 141 -8.15 -1.44 -7.70
N ILE A 142 -8.78 -2.40 -8.36
CA ILE A 142 -8.20 -3.14 -9.47
C ILE A 142 -8.68 -2.50 -10.78
N ARG A 143 -7.74 -2.15 -11.65
CA ARG A 143 -8.00 -1.51 -12.94
C ARG A 143 -7.86 -2.49 -14.09
N SER A 144 -8.99 -2.93 -14.66
CA SER A 144 -8.99 -3.95 -15.70
C SER A 144 -8.18 -3.58 -16.95
N ASP A 145 -8.09 -2.28 -17.30
CA ASP A 145 -7.27 -1.80 -18.42
C ASP A 145 -5.77 -1.95 -18.15
N VAL A 146 -5.35 -1.69 -16.91
CA VAL A 146 -3.96 -1.83 -16.46
C VAL A 146 -3.58 -3.31 -16.41
N GLU A 147 -4.38 -4.14 -15.76
CA GLU A 147 -4.05 -5.56 -15.56
C GLU A 147 -4.05 -6.34 -16.88
N ARG A 148 -4.99 -6.05 -17.78
CA ARG A 148 -4.99 -6.64 -19.13
C ARG A 148 -3.74 -6.28 -19.92
N THR A 149 -3.21 -5.07 -19.77
CA THR A 149 -1.96 -4.68 -20.44
C THR A 149 -0.76 -5.37 -19.80
N ARG A 150 -0.76 -5.51 -18.47
CA ARG A 150 0.27 -6.21 -17.70
C ARG A 150 0.39 -7.68 -18.12
N ASP A 151 -0.72 -8.39 -18.26
CA ASP A 151 -0.73 -9.79 -18.71
C ASP A 151 -0.23 -9.96 -20.15
N ASN A 152 -0.55 -9.00 -21.03
CA ASN A 152 -0.03 -8.99 -22.40
C ASN A 152 1.48 -8.72 -22.43
N ASN A 153 1.98 -7.84 -21.54
CA ASN A 153 3.41 -7.52 -21.45
C ASN A 153 4.21 -8.65 -20.79
N ALA A 154 3.61 -9.38 -19.85
CA ALA A 154 4.20 -10.57 -19.24
C ALA A 154 4.37 -11.71 -20.27
N ASN A 155 3.49 -11.77 -21.27
CA ASN A 155 3.54 -12.76 -22.35
C ASN A 155 4.21 -12.25 -23.66
N GLY A 156 4.67 -11.01 -23.72
CA GLY A 156 5.36 -10.46 -24.89
C GLY A 156 5.83 -9.03 -24.66
N LYS A 157 7.12 -8.77 -24.92
CA LYS A 157 7.76 -7.44 -24.82
C LYS A 157 6.91 -6.39 -25.53
N ALA A 158 6.22 -5.53 -24.77
CA ALA A 158 5.64 -4.32 -25.35
C ALA A 158 6.73 -3.27 -25.54
N GLU A 159 6.97 -2.88 -26.78
CA GLU A 159 7.77 -1.71 -27.10
C GLU A 159 7.04 -0.43 -26.64
N PRO A 160 7.75 0.51 -26.01
CA PRO A 160 7.18 1.81 -25.63
C PRO A 160 6.87 2.61 -26.90
N GLY A 161 5.59 2.64 -27.30
CA GLY A 161 5.12 3.41 -28.46
C GLY A 161 3.91 2.84 -29.20
N ALA A 162 3.55 1.57 -28.97
CA ALA A 162 2.34 1.00 -29.55
C ALA A 162 1.09 1.58 -28.85
N GLY A 163 0.31 2.38 -29.59
CA GLY A 163 -0.88 3.03 -29.06
C GLY A 163 -1.80 2.05 -28.31
N ARG A 164 -2.24 2.44 -27.11
CA ARG A 164 -3.15 1.68 -26.22
C ARG A 164 -4.50 1.28 -26.85
N TYR A 165 -4.77 1.72 -28.09
CA TYR A 165 -6.01 1.55 -28.84
C TYR A 165 -5.77 1.16 -30.31
N ASP A 166 -4.73 0.39 -30.62
CA ASP A 166 -4.69 -0.27 -31.93
C ASP A 166 -5.79 -1.35 -31.99
N ALA A 167 -6.55 -1.40 -33.09
CA ALA A 167 -7.70 -2.28 -33.29
C ALA A 167 -7.33 -3.77 -33.11
N ARG A 168 -6.08 -4.14 -33.42
CA ARG A 168 -5.53 -5.48 -33.22
C ARG A 168 -5.32 -5.84 -31.75
N THR A 169 -5.05 -4.85 -30.90
CA THR A 169 -4.87 -5.05 -29.44
C THR A 169 -6.21 -5.17 -28.72
N ILE A 170 -7.27 -4.54 -29.24
CA ILE A 170 -8.62 -4.63 -28.67
C ILE A 170 -9.24 -6.02 -28.93
N ALA A 171 -9.13 -6.55 -30.16
CA ALA A 171 -9.70 -7.87 -30.49
C ALA A 171 -9.13 -9.00 -29.61
N ARG A 172 -7.80 -9.06 -29.45
CA ARG A 172 -7.11 -10.05 -28.61
C ARG A 172 -7.50 -10.01 -27.13
N ASN A 173 -8.01 -8.87 -26.65
CA ASN A 173 -8.33 -8.62 -25.24
C ASN A 173 -9.77 -8.97 -24.84
N TYR A 174 -10.63 -9.27 -25.81
CA TYR A 174 -12.05 -9.56 -25.61
C TYR A 174 -12.50 -10.91 -26.23
N GLU A 175 -11.59 -11.66 -26.87
CA GLU A 175 -11.84 -13.01 -27.41
C GLU A 175 -11.49 -14.16 -26.43
N ARG A 176 -11.30 -13.86 -25.14
CA ARG A 176 -11.16 -14.87 -24.08
C ARG A 176 -12.41 -14.96 -23.22
#